data_AF-A0A523APU3-F1
#
_entry.id   AF-A0A523APU3-F1
#
_cell.length_a   1.000
_cell.length_b   1.000
_cell.length_c   1.000
_cell.angle_alpha   90.00
_cell.angle_beta   90.00
_cell.angle_gamma   90.00
#
_symmetry.space_group_name_H-M   'P 1'
#
loop_
_entity.id
_entity.type
_entity.pdbx_description
1 polymer ?
#
loop_
_entity_poly.entity_id
_entity_poly.type
_entity_poly.pdbx_seq_one_letter_code
_entity_poly.pdbx_strand_id
1 'polypeptide(L)'
;MFYTEKRDGFARLGVFEVNGLILKTPAMLEEELLKKIDFGKAPYAVKKIFPEIYEDLKPSGDVEILSGLQAMSPREIAESFSELRGNRPIYAVAYAEPVNVSLLVYLGADLVDNIMAIAKAYNGIYYMGDIELRLERMTEFPCRCEFCRGQKLNELKREEILRIVAGHNTEQLRMEVQKCRILIEEEKLRNYVEAKTKLNPELTALLRFSDLEHGVCFPRFRRSTCYFNSQESLNRFEVKYFLNRIAECYRPKTRALLLLPCTAKKPYLLSQTHRIIRSAVNVNVNEIIISSPLVVPREFELMYPAVNYDTPVTGYWSDDEVAFVAGWLSRLVEKGKFEKIVAHVEGGYRKVVERALKDHDVVFTSEGNVLDSSSLKKLKKELEGYEKYDLFSEMFSHAFRYQFGFELGGFVRGKYPEIELQNKERVARFDLRYGNLDIYSPFAKELLKRGDYCIRIAEFEPTTTIFCAGVESADQKIRPNDVVVFYNSTYYGVGIARMHGKEMVEAKKGVAVEIRRRYRF
;
A
#
# COMPACT_ATOMS: atom_id res chain seq x y z
N MET A 1 -24.68 6.43 11.20
CA MET A 1 -23.40 7.17 11.38
C MET A 1 -22.23 6.24 11.13
N PHE A 2 -21.24 6.65 10.34
CA PHE A 2 -20.03 5.88 10.08
C PHE A 2 -18.80 6.67 10.51
N TYR A 3 -17.78 5.99 11.07
CA TYR A 3 -16.49 6.61 11.35
C TYR A 3 -15.32 5.68 11.08
N THR A 4 -14.27 6.24 10.48
CA THR A 4 -13.07 5.52 10.07
C THR A 4 -12.07 5.46 11.22
N GLU A 5 -11.50 4.28 11.46
CA GLU A 5 -10.43 4.03 12.44
C GLU A 5 -9.07 3.90 11.75
N LYS A 6 -9.03 3.29 10.55
CA LYS A 6 -7.81 3.09 9.77
C LYS A 6 -8.11 3.02 8.27
N ARG A 7 -7.18 3.54 7.45
CA ARG A 7 -7.19 3.37 6.00
C ARG A 7 -6.01 2.55 5.49
N ASP A 8 -6.29 1.77 4.46
CA ASP A 8 -5.32 1.11 3.59
C ASP A 8 -5.75 1.34 2.13
N GLY A 9 -5.41 2.52 1.59
CA GLY A 9 -5.95 2.96 0.31
C GLY A 9 -7.43 3.26 0.42
N PHE A 10 -8.23 2.69 -0.49
CA PHE A 10 -9.68 2.83 -0.45
C PHE A 10 -10.34 1.94 0.60
N ALA A 11 -9.71 0.81 0.94
CA ALA A 11 -10.17 -0.05 2.02
C ALA A 11 -10.01 0.65 3.37
N ARG A 12 -11.00 0.47 4.26
CA ARG A 12 -10.98 1.08 5.58
C ARG A 12 -11.57 0.17 6.64
N LEU A 13 -10.98 0.26 7.83
CA LEU A 13 -11.58 -0.21 9.06
C LEU A 13 -12.32 0.96 9.69
N GLY A 14 -13.54 0.70 10.12
CA GLY A 14 -14.37 1.69 10.76
C GLY A 14 -15.49 1.04 11.53
N VAL A 15 -16.34 1.89 12.07
CA VAL A 15 -17.53 1.49 12.79
C VAL A 15 -18.73 2.13 12.12
N PHE A 16 -19.71 1.30 11.78
CA PHE A 16 -20.98 1.69 11.24
C PHE A 16 -22.07 1.49 12.30
N GLU A 17 -22.65 2.60 12.73
CA GLU A 17 -23.77 2.65 13.68
C GLU A 17 -25.07 2.90 12.91
N VAL A 18 -26.01 1.95 12.94
CA VAL A 18 -27.33 2.08 12.31
C VAL A 18 -28.41 1.50 13.21
N ASN A 19 -29.43 2.30 13.57
CA ASN A 19 -30.58 1.88 14.37
C ASN A 19 -30.21 1.08 15.64
N GLY A 20 -29.20 1.56 16.37
CA GLY A 20 -28.70 0.94 17.61
C GLY A 20 -27.72 -0.23 17.42
N LEU A 21 -27.51 -0.70 16.20
CA LEU A 21 -26.50 -1.71 15.90
C LEU A 21 -25.14 -1.06 15.63
N ILE A 22 -24.08 -1.68 16.14
CA ILE A 22 -22.69 -1.29 15.94
C ILE A 22 -21.98 -2.39 15.16
N LEU A 23 -21.58 -2.11 13.92
CA LEU A 23 -20.83 -3.02 13.05
C LEU A 23 -19.42 -2.50 12.83
N LYS A 24 -18.44 -3.40 12.80
CA LYS A 24 -17.06 -3.07 12.40
C LYS A 24 -16.85 -3.42 10.93
N THR A 25 -16.31 -2.51 10.12
CA THR A 25 -16.15 -2.68 8.67
C THR A 25 -14.78 -3.25 8.28
N PRO A 26 -14.67 -3.94 7.12
CA PRO A 26 -15.78 -4.40 6.28
C PRO A 26 -16.71 -5.40 7.00
N ALA A 27 -18.02 -5.29 6.75
CA ALA A 27 -19.04 -6.12 7.40
C ALA A 27 -19.95 -6.81 6.39
N MET A 28 -20.42 -8.00 6.75
CA MET A 28 -21.45 -8.72 5.99
C MET A 28 -22.80 -8.47 6.67
N LEU A 29 -23.78 -8.02 5.88
CA LEU A 29 -25.16 -7.80 6.28
C LEU A 29 -25.99 -9.05 5.99
N GLU A 30 -26.89 -9.36 6.91
CA GLU A 30 -27.83 -10.47 6.83
C GLU A 30 -29.27 -9.94 6.97
N GLU A 31 -30.26 -10.80 6.77
CA GLU A 31 -31.65 -10.42 6.47
C GLU A 31 -32.27 -9.32 7.36
N GLU A 32 -32.09 -9.38 8.67
CA GLU A 32 -32.66 -8.40 9.61
C GLU A 32 -32.10 -6.99 9.44
N LEU A 33 -30.86 -6.89 8.95
CA LEU A 33 -30.16 -5.62 8.74
C LEU A 33 -30.49 -5.03 7.37
N LEU A 34 -30.72 -5.87 6.38
CA LEU A 34 -31.13 -5.45 5.04
C LEU A 34 -32.50 -4.74 5.08
N LYS A 35 -33.44 -5.20 5.92
CA LYS A 35 -34.76 -4.57 6.10
C LYS A 35 -34.70 -3.12 6.59
N LYS A 36 -33.56 -2.67 7.10
CA LYS A 36 -33.34 -1.32 7.64
C LYS A 36 -32.67 -0.38 6.63
N ILE A 37 -32.34 -0.85 5.43
CA ILE A 37 -31.66 -0.08 4.39
C ILE A 37 -32.67 0.34 3.33
N ASP A 38 -32.69 1.63 3.00
CA ASP A 38 -33.37 2.14 1.81
C ASP A 38 -32.50 1.84 0.59
N PHE A 39 -33.01 1.00 -0.31
CA PHE A 39 -32.34 0.66 -1.58
C PHE A 39 -32.75 1.59 -2.73
N GLY A 40 -33.68 2.51 -2.50
CA GLY A 40 -34.30 3.32 -3.56
C GLY A 40 -35.20 2.48 -4.46
N LYS A 41 -35.55 3.04 -5.62
CA LYS A 41 -36.39 2.41 -6.64
C LYS A 41 -35.64 2.05 -7.92
N ALA A 42 -34.43 2.58 -8.12
CA ALA A 42 -33.59 2.27 -9.27
C ALA A 42 -32.23 1.72 -8.81
N PRO A 43 -31.74 0.59 -9.39
CA PRO A 43 -30.41 0.10 -9.09
C PRO A 43 -29.33 1.04 -9.63
N TYR A 44 -28.14 1.07 -9.01
CA TYR A 44 -27.05 1.97 -9.41
C TYR A 44 -26.65 1.81 -10.87
N ALA A 45 -26.71 0.58 -11.41
CA ALA A 45 -26.47 0.30 -12.83
C ALA A 45 -27.29 1.19 -13.79
N VAL A 46 -28.51 1.58 -13.42
CA VAL A 46 -29.37 2.43 -14.25
C VAL A 46 -28.75 3.82 -14.45
N LYS A 47 -27.95 4.33 -13.51
CA LYS A 47 -27.28 5.65 -13.63
C LYS A 47 -26.45 5.78 -14.90
N LYS A 48 -25.86 4.67 -15.37
CA LYS A 48 -25.01 4.65 -16.57
C LYS A 48 -25.82 4.73 -17.88
N ILE A 49 -27.11 4.37 -17.84
CA ILE A 49 -28.00 4.38 -19.00
C ILE A 49 -28.92 5.60 -18.96
N PHE A 50 -29.50 5.90 -17.79
CA PHE A 50 -30.47 6.97 -17.56
C PHE A 50 -30.14 7.73 -16.27
N PRO A 51 -29.16 8.65 -16.29
CA PRO A 51 -28.70 9.35 -15.08
C PRO A 51 -29.80 10.19 -14.43
N GLU A 52 -30.64 10.87 -15.22
CA GLU A 52 -31.74 11.69 -14.71
C GLU A 52 -32.76 10.85 -13.93
N ILE A 53 -33.16 9.69 -14.48
CA ILE A 53 -34.07 8.75 -13.83
C ILE A 53 -33.45 8.18 -12.55
N TYR A 54 -32.15 7.89 -12.57
CA TYR A 54 -31.48 7.42 -11.37
C TYR A 54 -31.48 8.48 -10.27
N GLU A 55 -31.20 9.74 -10.58
CA GLU A 55 -31.18 10.81 -9.56
C GLU A 55 -32.55 10.98 -8.86
N ASP A 56 -33.66 10.79 -9.59
CA ASP A 56 -35.02 10.84 -9.03
C ASP A 56 -35.38 9.61 -8.18
N LEU A 57 -34.77 8.46 -8.46
CA LEU A 57 -35.13 7.16 -7.89
C LEU A 57 -34.05 6.54 -6.99
N LYS A 58 -32.94 7.23 -6.79
CA LYS A 58 -31.79 6.73 -6.02
C LYS A 58 -32.16 6.54 -4.55
N PRO A 59 -31.46 5.63 -3.85
CA PRO A 59 -31.60 5.50 -2.40
C PRO A 59 -31.33 6.81 -1.65
N SER A 60 -32.11 7.03 -0.61
CA SER A 60 -31.93 8.10 0.36
C SER A 60 -31.37 7.53 1.66
N GLY A 61 -30.39 8.19 2.29
CA GLY A 61 -29.88 7.70 3.58
C GLY A 61 -28.43 8.07 3.85
N ASP A 62 -27.79 7.30 4.74
CA ASP A 62 -26.39 7.48 5.18
C ASP A 62 -25.42 6.50 4.50
N VAL A 63 -25.91 5.54 3.70
CA VAL A 63 -25.09 4.51 3.03
C VAL A 63 -25.12 4.73 1.52
N GLU A 64 -23.98 4.63 0.85
CA GLU A 64 -23.90 4.64 -0.62
C GLU A 64 -24.23 3.25 -1.14
N ILE A 65 -25.34 3.10 -1.86
CA ILE A 65 -25.82 1.79 -2.33
C ILE A 65 -25.34 1.54 -3.76
N LEU A 66 -24.47 0.56 -3.92
CA LEU A 66 -23.94 0.12 -5.21
C LEU A 66 -24.58 -1.21 -5.61
N SER A 67 -25.70 -1.13 -6.32
CA SER A 67 -26.51 -2.26 -6.77
C SER A 67 -26.49 -2.46 -8.30
N GLY A 68 -26.83 -3.66 -8.75
CA GLY A 68 -26.78 -4.00 -10.18
C GLY A 68 -25.38 -4.26 -10.73
N LEU A 69 -24.40 -4.55 -9.85
CA LEU A 69 -23.01 -4.84 -10.21
C LEU A 69 -22.86 -5.98 -11.23
N GLN A 70 -23.74 -6.98 -11.20
CA GLN A 70 -23.73 -8.10 -12.16
C GLN A 70 -24.03 -7.67 -13.61
N ALA A 71 -24.67 -6.52 -13.81
CA ALA A 71 -24.98 -5.98 -15.13
C ALA A 71 -23.90 -5.02 -15.66
N MET A 72 -22.82 -4.79 -14.89
CA MET A 72 -21.76 -3.85 -15.22
C MET A 72 -20.50 -4.58 -15.69
N SER A 73 -19.77 -3.96 -16.60
CA SER A 73 -18.42 -4.38 -16.95
C SER A 73 -17.42 -4.08 -15.82
N PRO A 74 -16.25 -4.75 -15.78
CA PRO A 74 -15.21 -4.46 -14.80
C PRO A 74 -14.78 -2.98 -14.75
N ARG A 75 -14.81 -2.29 -15.88
CA ARG A 75 -14.50 -0.84 -15.94
C ARG A 75 -15.57 -0.03 -15.21
N GLU A 76 -16.83 -0.27 -15.53
CA GLU A 76 -17.96 0.46 -14.93
C GLU A 76 -18.04 0.23 -13.42
N ILE A 77 -17.70 -0.98 -12.94
CA ILE A 77 -17.59 -1.27 -11.50
C ILE A 77 -16.51 -0.40 -10.86
N ALA A 78 -15.30 -0.36 -11.44
CA ALA A 78 -14.20 0.46 -10.91
C ALA A 78 -14.58 1.96 -10.84
N GLU A 79 -15.16 2.48 -11.92
CA GLU A 79 -15.63 3.88 -12.01
C GLU A 79 -16.73 4.17 -10.97
N SER A 80 -17.67 3.24 -10.77
CA SER A 80 -18.75 3.40 -9.80
C SER A 80 -18.23 3.47 -8.36
N PHE A 81 -17.23 2.65 -8.00
CA PHE A 81 -16.55 2.80 -6.71
C PHE A 81 -15.84 4.15 -6.61
N SER A 82 -15.18 4.60 -7.67
CA SER A 82 -14.49 5.89 -7.71
C SER A 82 -15.44 7.05 -7.42
N GLU A 83 -16.62 7.06 -8.08
CA GLU A 83 -17.66 8.07 -7.92
C GLU A 83 -18.25 8.11 -6.50
N LEU A 84 -18.38 6.96 -5.83
CA LEU A 84 -19.06 6.83 -4.54
C LEU A 84 -18.13 7.00 -3.32
N ARG A 85 -16.80 6.99 -3.51
CA ARG A 85 -15.85 7.11 -2.39
C ARG A 85 -16.01 8.44 -1.67
N GLY A 86 -16.23 8.37 -0.36
CA GLY A 86 -16.33 9.53 0.51
C GLY A 86 -16.39 9.15 1.98
N ASN A 87 -17.04 9.98 2.80
CA ASN A 87 -17.17 9.76 4.24
C ASN A 87 -18.32 8.81 4.62
N ARG A 88 -19.19 8.45 3.65
CA ARG A 88 -20.28 7.48 3.83
C ARG A 88 -19.83 6.07 3.47
N PRO A 89 -20.32 5.02 4.15
CA PRO A 89 -19.98 3.64 3.84
C PRO A 89 -20.58 3.22 2.49
N ILE A 90 -19.82 2.46 1.70
CA ILE A 90 -20.29 1.89 0.43
C ILE A 90 -20.78 0.46 0.67
N TYR A 91 -22.00 0.18 0.25
CA TYR A 91 -22.59 -1.16 0.28
C TYR A 91 -22.65 -1.75 -1.14
N ALA A 92 -21.84 -2.78 -1.39
CA ALA A 92 -21.88 -3.57 -2.61
C ALA A 92 -22.95 -4.68 -2.49
N VAL A 93 -24.09 -4.46 -3.15
CA VAL A 93 -25.30 -5.28 -2.98
C VAL A 93 -25.28 -6.50 -3.90
N ALA A 94 -25.57 -7.69 -3.34
CA ALA A 94 -25.81 -8.94 -4.06
C ALA A 94 -24.74 -9.30 -5.10
N TYR A 95 -23.47 -9.06 -4.77
CA TYR A 95 -22.32 -9.32 -5.66
C TYR A 95 -21.16 -10.04 -4.98
N ALA A 96 -21.09 -10.01 -3.65
CA ALA A 96 -19.98 -10.59 -2.91
C ALA A 96 -20.02 -12.12 -2.89
N GLU A 97 -18.92 -12.72 -3.30
CA GLU A 97 -18.61 -14.14 -3.23
C GLU A 97 -17.24 -14.31 -2.57
N PRO A 98 -16.90 -15.48 -1.99
CA PRO A 98 -15.59 -15.70 -1.38
C PRO A 98 -14.41 -15.37 -2.30
N VAL A 99 -14.55 -15.58 -3.61
CA VAL A 99 -13.49 -15.33 -4.60
C VAL A 99 -13.25 -13.84 -4.87
N ASN A 100 -14.27 -12.98 -4.75
CA ASN A 100 -14.20 -11.57 -5.18
C ASN A 100 -14.27 -10.54 -4.05
N VAL A 101 -14.75 -10.92 -2.85
CA VAL A 101 -15.07 -9.95 -1.79
C VAL A 101 -13.86 -9.14 -1.33
N SER A 102 -12.67 -9.75 -1.34
CA SER A 102 -11.42 -9.04 -1.01
C SER A 102 -11.11 -7.91 -1.99
N LEU A 103 -11.43 -8.07 -3.28
CA LEU A 103 -11.27 -7.03 -4.30
C LEU A 103 -12.32 -5.93 -4.12
N LEU A 104 -13.57 -6.27 -3.79
CA LEU A 104 -14.62 -5.27 -3.49
C LEU A 104 -14.22 -4.39 -2.30
N VAL A 105 -13.73 -5.01 -1.23
CA VAL A 105 -13.21 -4.28 -0.06
C VAL A 105 -12.02 -3.41 -0.46
N TYR A 106 -11.10 -3.92 -1.28
CA TYR A 106 -9.96 -3.15 -1.78
C TYR A 106 -10.38 -1.93 -2.63
N LEU A 107 -11.48 -2.02 -3.37
CA LEU A 107 -12.06 -0.91 -4.12
C LEU A 107 -12.77 0.14 -3.23
N GLY A 108 -13.07 -0.22 -1.98
CA GLY A 108 -13.69 0.67 -0.99
C GLY A 108 -15.04 0.20 -0.46
N ALA A 109 -15.48 -1.03 -0.74
CA ALA A 109 -16.70 -1.57 -0.12
C ALA A 109 -16.51 -1.72 1.40
N ASP A 110 -17.44 -1.15 2.16
CA ASP A 110 -17.51 -1.26 3.62
C ASP A 110 -18.51 -2.32 4.07
N LEU A 111 -19.55 -2.50 3.26
CA LEU A 111 -20.64 -3.42 3.53
C LEU A 111 -20.84 -4.33 2.31
N VAL A 112 -21.12 -5.60 2.58
CA VAL A 112 -21.54 -6.62 1.61
C VAL A 112 -22.68 -7.43 2.22
N ASP A 113 -23.27 -8.38 1.51
CA ASP A 113 -24.32 -9.27 2.02
C ASP A 113 -24.10 -10.73 1.61
N ASN A 114 -24.90 -11.63 2.18
CA ASN A 114 -24.88 -13.05 1.86
C ASN A 114 -25.92 -13.49 0.80
N ILE A 115 -26.54 -12.55 0.06
CA ILE A 115 -27.59 -12.88 -0.92
C ILE A 115 -27.03 -13.84 -1.98
N MET A 116 -25.81 -13.61 -2.46
CA MET A 116 -25.17 -14.51 -3.43
C MET A 116 -24.85 -15.88 -2.86
N ALA A 117 -24.43 -15.96 -1.59
CA ALA A 117 -24.18 -17.23 -0.93
C ALA A 117 -25.47 -18.09 -0.86
N ILE A 118 -26.60 -17.46 -0.52
CA ILE A 118 -27.92 -18.10 -0.48
C ILE A 118 -28.36 -18.46 -1.90
N ALA A 119 -28.36 -17.52 -2.85
CA ALA A 119 -28.82 -17.75 -4.22
C ALA A 119 -28.05 -18.90 -4.89
N LYS A 120 -26.72 -18.96 -4.70
CA LYS A 120 -25.88 -20.04 -5.23
C LYS A 120 -26.20 -21.39 -4.57
N ALA A 121 -26.45 -21.42 -3.27
CA ALA A 121 -26.90 -22.63 -2.59
C ALA A 121 -28.19 -23.17 -3.19
N TYR A 122 -29.20 -22.33 -3.40
CA TYR A 122 -30.48 -22.72 -4.02
C TYR A 122 -30.36 -23.10 -5.50
N ASN A 123 -29.31 -22.64 -6.19
CA ASN A 123 -28.91 -23.09 -7.52
C ASN A 123 -28.04 -24.37 -7.51
N GLY A 124 -27.89 -25.01 -6.35
CA GLY A 124 -27.15 -26.27 -6.22
C GLY A 124 -25.63 -26.11 -6.19
N ILE A 125 -25.12 -24.94 -5.77
CA ILE A 125 -23.70 -24.64 -5.66
C ILE A 125 -23.25 -24.58 -4.20
N TYR A 126 -22.19 -25.31 -3.90
CA TYR A 126 -21.49 -25.34 -2.62
C TYR A 126 -20.12 -24.67 -2.75
N TYR A 127 -19.82 -23.71 -1.89
CA TYR A 127 -18.52 -23.05 -1.86
C TYR A 127 -17.47 -23.88 -1.12
N MET A 128 -16.29 -24.01 -1.70
CA MET A 128 -15.12 -24.58 -1.03
C MET A 128 -13.93 -23.63 -1.21
N GLY A 129 -13.73 -22.73 -0.25
CA GLY A 129 -12.75 -21.66 -0.40
C GLY A 129 -13.07 -20.80 -1.62
N ASP A 130 -12.20 -20.85 -2.62
CA ASP A 130 -12.28 -20.04 -3.84
C ASP A 130 -12.97 -20.72 -5.03
N ILE A 131 -13.41 -21.99 -4.85
CA ILE A 131 -14.05 -22.76 -5.92
C ILE A 131 -15.51 -23.08 -5.63
N GLU A 132 -16.25 -23.34 -6.70
CA GLU A 132 -17.64 -23.75 -6.68
C GLU A 132 -17.78 -25.25 -7.00
N LEU A 133 -18.54 -25.96 -6.18
CA LEU A 133 -18.88 -27.36 -6.40
C LEU A 133 -20.37 -27.51 -6.70
N ARG A 134 -20.71 -28.33 -7.69
CA ARG A 134 -22.12 -28.69 -7.96
C ARG A 134 -22.54 -29.80 -7.00
N LEU A 135 -23.61 -29.57 -6.25
CA LEU A 135 -24.14 -30.53 -5.26
C LEU A 135 -24.43 -31.91 -5.87
N GLU A 136 -24.88 -31.95 -7.12
CA GLU A 136 -25.17 -33.20 -7.86
C GLU A 136 -23.95 -34.12 -8.02
N ARG A 137 -22.73 -33.56 -7.89
CA ARG A 137 -21.46 -34.30 -8.00
C ARG A 137 -20.83 -34.61 -6.64
N MET A 138 -21.47 -34.22 -5.54
CA MET A 138 -20.95 -34.39 -4.19
C MET A 138 -21.53 -35.66 -3.55
N THR A 139 -20.67 -36.42 -2.87
CA THR A 139 -21.07 -37.60 -2.09
C THR A 139 -21.13 -37.35 -0.59
N GLU A 140 -20.39 -36.35 -0.11
CA GLU A 140 -20.37 -35.93 1.29
C GLU A 140 -20.15 -34.42 1.44
N PHE A 141 -20.41 -33.88 2.64
CA PHE A 141 -20.01 -32.51 2.98
C PHE A 141 -18.56 -32.50 3.50
N PRO A 142 -17.62 -31.83 2.81
CA PRO A 142 -16.20 -31.84 3.17
C PRO A 142 -15.82 -30.88 4.30
N CYS A 143 -16.72 -29.98 4.71
CA CYS A 143 -16.48 -28.99 5.77
C CYS A 143 -16.93 -29.49 7.15
N ARG A 144 -16.41 -28.86 8.21
CA ARG A 144 -16.77 -29.12 9.63
C ARG A 144 -17.42 -27.92 10.33
N CYS A 145 -17.96 -26.96 9.56
CA CYS A 145 -18.76 -25.84 10.08
C CYS A 145 -20.03 -26.36 10.78
N GLU A 146 -20.74 -25.49 11.49
CA GLU A 146 -21.94 -25.88 12.25
C GLU A 146 -23.05 -26.46 11.36
N PHE A 147 -23.13 -26.04 10.10
CA PHE A 147 -24.12 -26.54 9.15
C PHE A 147 -23.76 -27.91 8.57
N CYS A 148 -22.48 -28.16 8.27
CA CYS A 148 -22.04 -29.42 7.65
C CYS A 148 -21.76 -30.53 8.66
N ARG A 149 -21.38 -30.18 9.90
CA ARG A 149 -20.93 -31.14 10.89
C ARG A 149 -22.04 -32.16 11.23
N GLY A 150 -21.74 -33.44 11.04
CA GLY A 150 -22.64 -34.54 11.38
C GLY A 150 -23.76 -34.78 10.35
N GLN A 151 -23.82 -33.98 9.28
CA GLN A 151 -24.79 -34.14 8.21
C GLN A 151 -24.29 -35.13 7.15
N LYS A 152 -25.19 -35.97 6.63
CA LYS A 152 -24.89 -36.92 5.56
C LYS A 152 -25.80 -36.67 4.37
N LEU A 153 -25.22 -36.36 3.21
CA LEU A 153 -25.97 -35.95 2.01
C LEU A 153 -27.03 -36.98 1.57
N ASN A 154 -26.73 -38.26 1.66
CA ASN A 154 -27.62 -39.35 1.26
C ASN A 154 -28.81 -39.59 2.22
N GLU A 155 -28.76 -39.02 3.42
CA GLU A 155 -29.83 -39.15 4.44
C GLU A 155 -30.76 -37.93 4.46
N LEU A 156 -30.48 -36.89 3.65
CA LEU A 156 -31.18 -35.60 3.68
C LEU A 156 -32.09 -35.41 2.45
N LYS A 157 -33.22 -34.72 2.64
CA LYS A 157 -34.03 -34.24 1.52
C LYS A 157 -33.38 -33.06 0.83
N ARG A 158 -33.69 -32.86 -0.46
CA ARG A 158 -33.14 -31.75 -1.26
C ARG A 158 -33.29 -30.39 -0.57
N GLU A 159 -34.45 -30.09 -0.01
CA GLU A 159 -34.68 -28.80 0.69
C GLU A 159 -33.79 -28.61 1.92
N GLU A 160 -33.54 -29.68 2.68
CA GLU A 160 -32.65 -29.66 3.85
C GLU A 160 -31.21 -29.44 3.42
N ILE A 161 -30.77 -30.11 2.35
CA ILE A 161 -29.45 -29.92 1.74
C ILE A 161 -29.28 -28.45 1.35
N LEU A 162 -30.23 -27.86 0.60
CA LEU A 162 -30.11 -26.47 0.13
C LEU A 162 -30.02 -25.48 1.32
N ARG A 163 -30.78 -25.70 2.40
CA ARG A 163 -30.68 -24.88 3.63
C ARG A 163 -29.33 -25.01 4.32
N ILE A 164 -28.82 -26.24 4.47
CA ILE A 164 -27.48 -26.50 5.02
C ILE A 164 -26.41 -25.80 4.17
N VAL A 165 -26.51 -25.90 2.86
CA VAL A 165 -25.55 -25.30 1.92
C VAL A 165 -25.64 -23.78 1.94
N ALA A 166 -26.81 -23.19 2.10
CA ALA A 166 -26.98 -21.74 2.26
C ALA A 166 -26.29 -21.21 3.52
N GLY A 167 -26.44 -21.92 4.64
CA GLY A 167 -25.72 -21.62 5.88
C GLY A 167 -24.20 -21.77 5.71
N HIS A 168 -23.75 -22.88 5.14
CA HIS A 168 -22.32 -23.11 4.86
C HIS A 168 -21.71 -22.04 3.94
N ASN A 169 -22.36 -21.72 2.82
CA ASN A 169 -21.87 -20.71 1.89
C ASN A 169 -21.80 -19.33 2.56
N THR A 170 -22.76 -19.02 3.44
CA THR A 170 -22.75 -17.81 4.26
C THR A 170 -21.54 -17.79 5.19
N GLU A 171 -21.21 -18.91 5.87
CA GLU A 171 -20.00 -19.00 6.69
C GLU A 171 -18.72 -18.81 5.88
N GLN A 172 -18.63 -19.40 4.68
CA GLN A 172 -17.45 -19.23 3.82
C GLN A 172 -17.23 -17.75 3.47
N LEU A 173 -18.29 -17.03 3.10
CA LEU A 173 -18.21 -15.60 2.81
C LEU A 173 -17.89 -14.78 4.08
N ARG A 174 -18.50 -15.10 5.23
CA ARG A 174 -18.24 -14.42 6.50
C ARG A 174 -16.78 -14.54 6.92
N MET A 175 -16.21 -15.75 6.80
CA MET A 175 -14.80 -15.99 7.07
C MET A 175 -13.91 -15.12 6.18
N GLU A 176 -14.26 -14.97 4.90
CA GLU A 176 -13.49 -14.16 3.96
C GLU A 176 -13.54 -12.66 4.28
N VAL A 177 -14.70 -12.13 4.66
CA VAL A 177 -14.85 -10.75 5.13
C VAL A 177 -14.02 -10.51 6.40
N GLN A 178 -13.99 -11.46 7.33
CA GLN A 178 -13.13 -11.39 8.53
C GLN A 178 -11.64 -11.39 8.18
N LYS A 179 -11.19 -12.20 7.21
CA LYS A 179 -9.80 -12.14 6.72
C LYS A 179 -9.48 -10.76 6.17
N CYS A 180 -10.39 -10.14 5.41
CA CYS A 180 -10.16 -8.80 4.86
C CYS A 180 -9.90 -7.78 5.98
N ARG A 181 -10.64 -7.84 7.10
CA ARG A 181 -10.40 -6.94 8.25
C ARG A 181 -9.00 -7.10 8.83
N ILE A 182 -8.58 -8.34 9.07
CA ILE A 182 -7.23 -8.65 9.57
C ILE A 182 -6.17 -8.14 8.59
N LEU A 183 -6.36 -8.38 7.30
CA LEU A 183 -5.41 -7.98 6.26
C LEU A 183 -5.32 -6.45 6.08
N ILE A 184 -6.40 -5.69 6.31
CA ILE A 184 -6.33 -4.22 6.34
C ILE A 184 -5.56 -3.75 7.57
N GLU A 185 -5.83 -4.35 8.74
CA GLU A 185 -5.10 -4.02 9.98
C GLU A 185 -3.61 -4.30 9.83
N GLU A 186 -3.25 -5.39 9.16
CA GLU A 186 -1.87 -5.75 8.88
C GLU A 186 -1.26 -5.09 7.64
N GLU A 187 -2.00 -4.25 6.90
CA GLU A 187 -1.56 -3.59 5.66
C GLU A 187 -1.15 -4.57 4.54
N LYS A 188 -1.77 -5.75 4.49
CA LYS A 188 -1.47 -6.87 3.58
C LYS A 188 -2.56 -7.15 2.55
N LEU A 189 -3.68 -6.41 2.57
CA LEU A 189 -4.84 -6.69 1.71
C LEU A 189 -4.47 -6.72 0.22
N ARG A 190 -3.65 -5.77 -0.26
CA ARG A 190 -3.27 -5.69 -1.68
C ARG A 190 -2.62 -6.97 -2.20
N ASN A 191 -1.72 -7.59 -1.42
CA ASN A 191 -1.07 -8.83 -1.82
C ASN A 191 -2.03 -10.01 -1.90
N TYR A 192 -3.01 -10.04 -1.00
CA TYR A 192 -4.06 -11.05 -1.03
C TYR A 192 -4.96 -10.90 -2.26
N VAL A 193 -5.34 -9.67 -2.60
CA VAL A 193 -6.13 -9.35 -3.79
C VAL A 193 -5.39 -9.73 -5.07
N GLU A 194 -4.09 -9.41 -5.19
CA GLU A 194 -3.28 -9.81 -6.35
C GLU A 194 -3.30 -11.33 -6.55
N ALA A 195 -3.22 -12.12 -5.49
CA ALA A 195 -3.33 -13.58 -5.58
C ALA A 195 -4.73 -14.02 -6.05
N LYS A 196 -5.80 -13.47 -5.47
CA LYS A 196 -7.20 -13.82 -5.81
C LYS A 196 -7.56 -13.49 -7.24
N THR A 197 -7.10 -12.34 -7.75
CA THR A 197 -7.45 -11.88 -9.10
C THR A 197 -6.99 -12.83 -10.21
N LYS A 198 -6.01 -13.70 -9.94
CA LYS A 198 -5.54 -14.73 -10.88
C LYS A 198 -6.53 -15.87 -11.10
N LEU A 199 -7.57 -15.97 -10.29
CA LEU A 199 -8.58 -17.01 -10.41
C LEU A 199 -9.62 -16.71 -11.51
N ASN A 200 -9.78 -15.44 -11.91
CA ASN A 200 -10.78 -15.03 -12.91
C ASN A 200 -10.31 -13.80 -13.72
N PRO A 201 -10.40 -13.83 -15.08
CA PRO A 201 -10.06 -12.70 -15.93
C PRO A 201 -10.75 -11.37 -15.58
N GLU A 202 -12.02 -11.39 -15.18
CA GLU A 202 -12.78 -10.19 -14.82
C GLU A 202 -12.23 -9.52 -13.57
N LEU A 203 -11.79 -10.30 -12.58
CA LEU A 203 -11.15 -9.79 -11.36
C LEU A 203 -9.79 -9.16 -11.68
N THR A 204 -9.02 -9.77 -12.58
CA THR A 204 -7.77 -9.17 -13.08
C THR A 204 -8.03 -7.85 -13.81
N ALA A 205 -9.05 -7.79 -14.67
CA ALA A 205 -9.42 -6.56 -15.37
C ALA A 205 -9.84 -5.45 -14.37
N LEU A 206 -10.67 -5.79 -13.38
CA LEU A 206 -11.12 -4.87 -12.35
C LEU A 206 -9.95 -4.31 -11.51
N LEU A 207 -8.98 -5.15 -11.13
CA LEU A 207 -7.77 -4.69 -10.45
C LEU A 207 -6.96 -3.71 -11.31
N ARG A 208 -6.81 -4.00 -12.61
CA ARG A 208 -6.07 -3.14 -13.54
C ARG A 208 -6.73 -1.78 -13.72
N PHE A 209 -8.06 -1.72 -13.79
CA PHE A 209 -8.78 -0.44 -13.85
C PHE A 209 -8.64 0.35 -12.54
N SER A 210 -8.69 -0.33 -11.38
CA SER A 210 -8.42 0.31 -10.08
C SER A 210 -7.01 0.92 -10.01
N ASP A 211 -6.01 0.24 -10.58
CA ASP A 211 -4.61 0.70 -10.59
C ASP A 211 -4.34 1.95 -11.45
N LEU A 212 -5.34 2.42 -12.21
CA LEU A 212 -5.28 3.71 -12.90
C LEU A 212 -5.48 4.87 -11.93
N GLU A 213 -6.07 4.62 -10.76
CA GLU A 213 -6.40 5.64 -9.76
C GLU A 213 -5.45 5.58 -8.57
N HIS A 214 -4.83 6.72 -8.25
CA HIS A 214 -3.99 6.87 -7.05
C HIS A 214 -4.42 8.11 -6.30
N GLY A 215 -4.96 7.94 -5.10
CA GLY A 215 -5.54 9.03 -4.30
C GLY A 215 -4.77 9.39 -3.03
N VAL A 216 -5.23 10.44 -2.35
CA VAL A 216 -4.72 10.86 -1.02
C VAL A 216 -4.94 9.81 0.08
N CYS A 217 -5.81 8.83 -0.16
CA CYS A 217 -6.12 7.75 0.78
C CYS A 217 -5.04 6.66 0.83
N PHE A 218 -4.10 6.63 -0.13
CA PHE A 218 -3.01 5.64 -0.12
C PHE A 218 -1.86 6.06 0.80
N PRO A 219 -1.49 5.23 1.79
CA PRO A 219 -0.34 5.48 2.65
C PRO A 219 0.97 5.47 1.88
N ARG A 220 1.81 6.49 2.11
CA ARG A 220 3.19 6.58 1.57
C ARG A 220 4.17 5.65 2.26
N PHE A 221 3.85 5.27 3.51
CA PHE A 221 4.67 4.45 4.39
C PHE A 221 3.82 3.40 5.07
N ARG A 222 4.34 2.19 5.24
CA ARG A 222 3.63 1.05 5.81
C ARG A 222 4.56 0.19 6.64
N ARG A 223 3.98 -0.55 7.57
CA ARG A 223 4.68 -1.55 8.39
C ARG A 223 4.81 -2.89 7.69
N SER A 224 3.89 -3.18 6.78
CA SER A 224 3.89 -4.43 6.04
C SER A 224 5.00 -4.49 5.00
N THR A 225 5.53 -5.70 4.81
CA THR A 225 6.37 -6.01 3.66
C THR A 225 5.52 -6.05 2.39
N CYS A 226 5.93 -5.30 1.36
CA CYS A 226 5.38 -5.44 0.02
C CYS A 226 5.95 -6.67 -0.66
N TYR A 227 5.11 -7.61 -1.09
CA TYR A 227 5.55 -8.67 -2.00
C TYR A 227 5.24 -8.28 -3.44
N PHE A 228 6.25 -8.20 -4.30
CA PHE A 228 6.06 -7.90 -5.72
C PHE A 228 6.12 -9.21 -6.51
N ASN A 229 5.04 -9.99 -6.42
CA ASN A 229 4.98 -11.35 -6.95
C ASN A 229 4.37 -11.44 -8.36
N SER A 230 3.75 -10.37 -8.85
CA SER A 230 2.95 -10.37 -10.08
C SER A 230 3.29 -9.20 -10.99
N GLN A 231 2.91 -9.28 -12.27
CA GLN A 231 3.04 -8.15 -13.20
C GLN A 231 2.23 -6.93 -12.76
N GLU A 232 1.08 -7.14 -12.12
CA GLU A 232 0.26 -6.07 -11.54
C GLU A 232 0.98 -5.33 -10.42
N SER A 233 2.00 -5.94 -9.78
CA SER A 233 2.85 -5.27 -8.80
C SER A 233 3.58 -4.05 -9.39
N LEU A 234 3.87 -4.01 -10.70
CA LEU A 234 4.47 -2.85 -11.37
C LEU A 234 3.59 -1.60 -11.28
N ASN A 235 2.27 -1.79 -11.18
CA ASN A 235 1.26 -0.74 -11.21
C ASN A 235 0.81 -0.25 -9.83
N ARG A 236 1.32 -0.88 -8.76
CA ARG A 236 1.01 -0.54 -7.37
C ARG A 236 1.37 0.91 -7.03
N PHE A 237 0.57 1.49 -6.12
CA PHE A 237 0.82 2.83 -5.58
C PHE A 237 2.22 2.96 -5.00
N GLU A 238 2.68 1.98 -4.21
CA GLU A 238 3.97 2.03 -3.51
C GLU A 238 5.14 2.18 -4.51
N VAL A 239 5.08 1.46 -5.62
CA VAL A 239 6.08 1.49 -6.69
C VAL A 239 6.03 2.83 -7.43
N LYS A 240 4.85 3.23 -7.90
CA LYS A 240 4.66 4.48 -8.65
C LYS A 240 5.04 5.71 -7.81
N TYR A 241 4.60 5.77 -6.56
CA TYR A 241 4.90 6.86 -5.65
C TYR A 241 6.40 6.94 -5.37
N PHE A 242 7.02 5.83 -4.98
CA PHE A 242 8.45 5.80 -4.66
C PHE A 242 9.30 6.25 -5.84
N LEU A 243 9.11 5.65 -7.02
CA LEU A 243 9.92 5.93 -8.20
C LEU A 243 9.74 7.37 -8.71
N ASN A 244 8.51 7.90 -8.71
CA ASN A 244 8.31 9.32 -9.03
C ASN A 244 8.94 10.23 -7.99
N ARG A 245 8.76 9.93 -6.70
CA ARG A 245 9.24 10.79 -5.63
C ARG A 245 10.76 10.85 -5.57
N ILE A 246 11.46 9.72 -5.74
CA ILE A 246 12.92 9.72 -5.86
C ILE A 246 13.36 10.48 -7.13
N ALA A 247 12.66 10.32 -8.25
CA ALA A 247 12.99 11.04 -9.48
C ALA A 247 12.82 12.56 -9.31
N GLU A 248 11.91 13.03 -8.44
CA GLU A 248 11.77 14.45 -8.09
C GLU A 248 12.87 14.93 -7.13
N CYS A 249 13.16 14.14 -6.08
CA CYS A 249 13.98 14.63 -4.98
C CYS A 249 15.45 14.21 -5.03
N TYR A 250 15.84 13.24 -5.86
CA TYR A 250 17.23 12.75 -5.95
C TYR A 250 18.20 13.86 -6.37
N ARG A 251 19.31 13.99 -5.62
CA ARG A 251 20.42 14.92 -5.89
C ARG A 251 21.74 14.17 -5.65
N PRO A 252 22.32 13.55 -6.69
CA PRO A 252 23.61 12.89 -6.56
C PRO A 252 24.69 13.87 -6.09
N LYS A 253 25.73 13.33 -5.46
CA LYS A 253 26.84 14.11 -4.89
C LYS A 253 28.12 14.04 -5.66
N THR A 254 28.28 12.99 -6.45
CA THR A 254 29.42 12.78 -7.30
C THR A 254 28.96 12.75 -8.76
N ARG A 255 29.89 13.05 -9.66
CA ARG A 255 29.66 12.90 -11.10
C ARG A 255 29.87 11.47 -11.61
N ALA A 256 30.23 10.54 -10.73
CA ALA A 256 30.34 9.13 -11.04
C ALA A 256 29.21 8.32 -10.40
N LEU A 257 28.77 7.28 -11.10
CA LEU A 257 27.72 6.38 -10.67
C LEU A 257 28.19 4.93 -10.71
N LEU A 258 27.94 4.20 -9.63
CA LEU A 258 28.08 2.75 -9.55
C LEU A 258 26.70 2.08 -9.57
N LEU A 259 26.47 1.20 -10.54
CA LEU A 259 25.27 0.36 -10.59
C LEU A 259 25.55 -1.00 -9.95
N LEU A 260 24.69 -1.42 -9.02
CA LEU A 260 24.82 -2.67 -8.28
C LEU A 260 23.55 -3.52 -8.36
N PRO A 261 23.64 -4.86 -8.22
CA PRO A 261 22.47 -5.70 -8.13
C PRO A 261 21.83 -5.58 -6.74
N CYS A 262 20.52 -5.78 -6.67
CA CYS A 262 19.82 -5.94 -5.40
C CYS A 262 20.20 -7.24 -4.69
N THR A 263 19.78 -7.36 -3.43
CA THR A 263 19.99 -8.55 -2.60
C THR A 263 18.74 -8.86 -1.79
N ALA A 264 18.53 -10.13 -1.44
CA ALA A 264 17.42 -10.56 -0.59
C ALA A 264 17.43 -9.84 0.77
N LYS A 265 18.60 -9.74 1.42
CA LYS A 265 18.74 -8.98 2.66
C LYS A 265 18.63 -7.48 2.40
N LYS A 266 17.74 -6.82 3.14
CA LYS A 266 17.54 -5.37 3.18
C LYS A 266 17.79 -4.85 4.60
N PRO A 267 18.27 -3.60 4.76
CA PRO A 267 18.72 -2.71 3.68
C PRO A 267 20.00 -3.23 2.99
N TYR A 268 20.18 -2.91 1.71
CA TYR A 268 21.16 -3.61 0.85
C TYR A 268 22.60 -3.45 1.35
N LEU A 269 22.95 -2.30 1.96
CA LEU A 269 24.29 -2.04 2.48
C LEU A 269 24.73 -3.06 3.55
N LEU A 270 23.79 -3.74 4.22
CA LEU A 270 24.06 -4.80 5.21
C LEU A 270 24.11 -6.22 4.61
N SER A 271 23.79 -6.36 3.33
CA SER A 271 23.88 -7.65 2.64
C SER A 271 25.32 -8.15 2.59
N GLN A 272 25.49 -9.46 2.50
CA GLN A 272 26.83 -10.05 2.37
C GLN A 272 27.55 -9.53 1.11
N THR A 273 26.85 -9.52 -0.03
CA THR A 273 27.38 -9.05 -1.31
C THR A 273 27.91 -7.61 -1.23
N HIS A 274 27.09 -6.66 -0.74
CA HIS A 274 27.48 -5.26 -0.68
C HIS A 274 28.61 -5.02 0.34
N ARG A 275 28.63 -5.75 1.46
CA ARG A 275 29.74 -5.68 2.42
C ARG A 275 31.05 -6.19 1.82
N ILE A 276 31.02 -7.29 1.06
CA ILE A 276 32.22 -7.82 0.39
C ILE A 276 32.74 -6.80 -0.63
N ILE A 277 31.88 -6.28 -1.50
CA ILE A 277 32.26 -5.26 -2.49
C ILE A 277 32.92 -4.05 -1.81
N ARG A 278 32.30 -3.51 -0.75
CA ARG A 278 32.81 -2.34 -0.02
C ARG A 278 34.04 -2.63 0.84
N SER A 279 34.30 -3.90 1.18
CA SER A 279 35.55 -4.30 1.83
C SER A 279 36.72 -4.39 0.85
N ALA A 280 36.42 -4.71 -0.41
CA ALA A 280 37.43 -4.82 -1.47
C ALA A 280 37.69 -3.48 -2.19
N VAL A 281 36.70 -2.60 -2.24
CA VAL A 281 36.73 -1.35 -3.01
C VAL A 281 36.25 -0.17 -2.15
N ASN A 282 36.99 0.93 -2.17
CA ASN A 282 36.56 2.17 -1.52
C ASN A 282 35.49 2.87 -2.35
N VAL A 283 34.22 2.58 -2.07
CA VAL A 283 33.09 3.14 -2.82
C VAL A 283 32.77 4.55 -2.32
N ASN A 284 33.32 5.55 -3.03
CA ASN A 284 33.14 6.98 -2.79
C ASN A 284 32.34 7.69 -3.90
N VAL A 285 31.53 6.94 -4.65
CA VAL A 285 30.68 7.46 -5.72
C VAL A 285 29.20 7.27 -5.35
N ASN A 286 28.28 7.89 -6.10
CA ASN A 286 26.87 7.57 -5.97
C ASN A 286 26.61 6.13 -6.40
N GLU A 287 25.62 5.49 -5.78
CA GLU A 287 25.23 4.13 -6.12
C GLU A 287 23.75 4.07 -6.42
N ILE A 288 23.38 3.31 -7.45
CA ILE A 288 22.00 2.92 -7.72
C ILE A 288 21.94 1.38 -7.73
N ILE A 289 21.02 0.85 -6.92
CA ILE A 289 20.74 -0.57 -6.81
C ILE A 289 19.58 -0.89 -7.74
N ILE A 290 19.83 -1.79 -8.69
CA ILE A 290 18.83 -2.25 -9.66
C ILE A 290 18.08 -3.44 -9.04
N SER A 291 16.75 -3.35 -9.01
CA SER A 291 15.83 -4.42 -8.58
C SER A 291 14.59 -4.44 -9.47
N SER A 292 13.72 -5.44 -9.31
CA SER A 292 12.39 -5.48 -9.92
C SER A 292 11.36 -5.32 -8.79
N PRO A 293 10.41 -4.39 -8.88
CA PRO A 293 10.28 -3.30 -9.86
C PRO A 293 11.09 -2.04 -9.52
N LEU A 294 11.82 -2.03 -8.41
CA LEU A 294 12.43 -0.80 -7.87
C LEU A 294 13.82 -0.52 -8.44
N VAL A 295 14.09 0.75 -8.73
CA VAL A 295 15.45 1.28 -8.95
C VAL A 295 15.75 2.23 -7.80
N VAL A 296 16.75 1.89 -6.98
CA VAL A 296 16.95 2.51 -5.67
C VAL A 296 18.32 3.18 -5.57
N PRO A 297 18.41 4.52 -5.67
CA PRO A 297 19.61 5.22 -5.22
C PRO A 297 19.88 4.92 -3.74
N ARG A 298 21.15 4.70 -3.38
CA ARG A 298 21.57 4.28 -2.03
C ARG A 298 21.00 5.16 -0.93
N GLU A 299 20.87 6.45 -1.20
CA GLU A 299 20.38 7.45 -0.27
C GLU A 299 18.93 7.19 0.19
N PHE A 300 18.16 6.38 -0.57
CA PHE A 300 16.78 6.01 -0.26
C PHE A 300 16.61 4.56 0.22
N GLU A 301 17.68 3.80 0.47
CA GLU A 301 17.55 2.36 0.77
C GLU A 301 16.85 2.06 2.11
N LEU A 302 16.77 3.05 3.00
CA LEU A 302 16.02 2.97 4.27
C LEU A 302 14.58 3.48 4.17
N MET A 303 14.17 3.97 3.00
CA MET A 303 12.82 4.48 2.77
C MET A 303 11.88 3.38 2.26
N TYR A 304 10.60 3.51 2.56
CA TYR A 304 9.57 2.62 2.05
C TYR A 304 9.31 2.87 0.55
N PRO A 305 9.12 1.82 -0.26
CA PRO A 305 9.12 0.39 0.09
C PRO A 305 10.51 -0.28 0.05
N ALA A 306 11.58 0.43 -0.30
CA ALA A 306 12.91 -0.15 -0.53
C ALA A 306 13.47 -0.96 0.66
N VAL A 307 13.19 -0.55 1.91
CA VAL A 307 13.60 -1.30 3.10
C VAL A 307 12.65 -2.43 3.50
N ASN A 308 11.38 -2.39 3.05
CA ASN A 308 10.31 -3.32 3.41
C ASN A 308 9.60 -3.91 2.17
N TYR A 309 10.35 -4.46 1.21
CA TYR A 309 9.76 -5.25 0.13
C TYR A 309 10.41 -6.62 0.03
N ASP A 310 9.82 -7.50 -0.76
CA ASP A 310 10.41 -8.74 -1.22
C ASP A 310 9.92 -9.05 -2.65
N THR A 311 10.71 -9.80 -3.41
CA THR A 311 10.43 -10.15 -4.79
C THR A 311 11.06 -11.50 -5.12
N PRO A 312 10.44 -12.32 -5.99
CA PRO A 312 11.07 -13.54 -6.48
C PRO A 312 12.42 -13.23 -7.15
N VAL A 313 13.47 -13.95 -6.74
CA VAL A 313 14.82 -13.83 -7.32
C VAL A 313 15.11 -15.07 -8.15
N THR A 314 14.48 -15.18 -9.32
CA THR A 314 14.62 -16.33 -10.22
C THR A 314 15.80 -16.19 -11.19
N GLY A 315 16.36 -14.98 -11.32
CA GLY A 315 17.34 -14.64 -12.35
C GLY A 315 16.72 -14.46 -13.75
N TYR A 316 15.46 -14.87 -13.93
CA TYR A 316 14.68 -14.62 -15.13
C TYR A 316 13.96 -13.29 -15.01
N TRP A 317 14.07 -12.47 -16.06
CA TRP A 317 13.42 -11.16 -16.17
C TRP A 317 12.66 -11.13 -17.48
N SER A 318 11.36 -10.84 -17.42
CA SER A 318 10.55 -10.64 -18.62
C SER A 318 10.93 -9.34 -19.34
N ASP A 319 10.63 -9.24 -20.63
CA ASP A 319 10.92 -8.02 -21.41
C ASP A 319 10.18 -6.80 -20.86
N ASP A 320 8.98 -6.98 -20.33
CA ASP A 320 8.19 -5.92 -19.69
C ASP A 320 8.86 -5.43 -18.39
N GLU A 321 9.37 -6.34 -17.55
CA GLU A 321 10.13 -5.97 -16.36
C GLU A 321 11.42 -5.24 -16.72
N VAL A 322 12.17 -5.75 -17.71
CA VAL A 322 13.40 -5.10 -18.18
C VAL A 322 13.07 -3.71 -18.71
N ALA A 323 12.03 -3.55 -19.52
CA ALA A 323 11.61 -2.26 -20.07
C ALA A 323 11.20 -1.27 -18.97
N PHE A 324 10.40 -1.73 -18.00
CA PHE A 324 9.93 -0.90 -16.89
C PHE A 324 11.10 -0.38 -16.05
N VAL A 325 11.98 -1.28 -15.60
CA VAL A 325 13.12 -0.92 -14.75
C VAL A 325 14.14 -0.08 -15.52
N ALA A 326 14.36 -0.37 -16.80
CA ALA A 326 15.25 0.41 -17.65
C ALA A 326 14.78 1.87 -17.82
N GLY A 327 13.48 2.10 -17.99
CA GLY A 327 12.92 3.45 -18.09
C GLY A 327 13.17 4.29 -16.83
N TRP A 328 13.01 3.70 -15.65
CA TRP A 328 13.29 4.38 -14.38
C TRP A 328 14.77 4.61 -14.13
N LEU A 329 15.62 3.65 -14.49
CA LEU A 329 17.07 3.79 -14.40
C LEU A 329 17.56 4.94 -15.29
N SER A 330 17.15 4.97 -16.55
CA SER A 330 17.48 6.03 -17.52
C SER A 330 17.11 7.42 -16.96
N ARG A 331 15.88 7.60 -16.46
CA ARG A 331 15.41 8.86 -15.87
C ARG A 331 16.29 9.34 -14.69
N LEU A 332 16.72 8.42 -13.82
CA LEU A 332 17.58 8.76 -12.69
C LEU A 332 19.01 9.12 -13.12
N VAL A 333 19.54 8.43 -14.11
CA VAL A 333 20.87 8.68 -14.68
C VAL A 333 20.92 10.03 -15.39
N GLU A 334 19.94 10.32 -16.25
CA GLU A 334 19.81 11.61 -16.95
C GLU A 334 19.74 12.77 -15.97
N LYS A 335 18.92 12.62 -14.91
CA LYS A 335 18.81 13.63 -13.86
C LYS A 335 20.14 13.86 -13.16
N GLY A 336 20.89 12.81 -12.90
CA GLY A 336 22.16 12.90 -12.19
C GLY A 336 23.29 13.53 -13.00
N LYS A 337 23.17 13.57 -14.33
CA LYS A 337 24.19 14.10 -15.26
C LYS A 337 25.57 13.52 -14.92
N PHE A 338 25.64 12.20 -14.83
CA PHE A 338 26.86 11.47 -14.51
C PHE A 338 27.82 11.50 -15.71
N GLU A 339 29.08 11.77 -15.43
CA GLU A 339 30.19 11.79 -16.40
C GLU A 339 30.81 10.40 -16.55
N LYS A 340 30.75 9.58 -15.49
CA LYS A 340 31.22 8.19 -15.51
C LYS A 340 30.16 7.26 -14.95
N ILE A 341 29.87 6.19 -15.66
CA ILE A 341 28.92 5.15 -15.22
C ILE A 341 29.65 3.81 -15.21
N VAL A 342 29.71 3.19 -14.03
CA VAL A 342 30.30 1.87 -13.81
C VAL A 342 29.18 0.89 -13.49
N ALA A 343 29.01 -0.12 -14.33
CA ALA A 343 28.02 -1.17 -14.13
C ALA A 343 28.69 -2.43 -13.56
N HIS A 344 28.38 -2.76 -12.31
CA HIS A 344 28.89 -3.93 -11.63
C HIS A 344 27.78 -4.96 -11.39
N VAL A 345 27.24 -5.45 -12.51
CA VAL A 345 26.02 -6.27 -12.56
C VAL A 345 26.12 -7.35 -13.63
N GLU A 346 25.26 -8.38 -13.54
CA GLU A 346 25.23 -9.53 -14.44
C GLU A 346 23.80 -9.91 -14.85
N GLY A 347 23.66 -10.76 -15.86
CA GLY A 347 22.40 -11.39 -16.24
C GLY A 347 21.27 -10.38 -16.55
N GLY A 348 20.10 -10.57 -15.95
CA GLY A 348 18.94 -9.68 -16.14
C GLY A 348 19.24 -8.21 -15.81
N TYR A 349 20.07 -7.95 -14.80
CA TYR A 349 20.49 -6.59 -14.45
C TYR A 349 21.32 -5.94 -15.55
N ARG A 350 22.21 -6.70 -16.19
CA ARG A 350 23.00 -6.21 -17.34
C ARG A 350 22.10 -5.84 -18.51
N LYS A 351 21.08 -6.65 -18.82
CA LYS A 351 20.08 -6.33 -19.85
C LYS A 351 19.34 -5.01 -19.56
N VAL A 352 18.99 -4.76 -18.30
CA VAL A 352 18.39 -3.49 -17.86
C VAL A 352 19.33 -2.32 -18.14
N VAL A 353 20.62 -2.44 -17.77
CA VAL A 353 21.62 -1.39 -18.00
C VAL A 353 21.83 -1.12 -19.49
N GLU A 354 22.04 -2.17 -20.29
CA GLU A 354 22.23 -2.06 -21.74
C GLU A 354 21.03 -1.41 -22.43
N ARG A 355 19.80 -1.74 -21.99
CA ARG A 355 18.58 -1.12 -22.51
C ARG A 355 18.42 0.34 -22.06
N ALA A 356 18.66 0.63 -20.79
CA ALA A 356 18.46 1.95 -20.21
C ALA A 356 19.48 2.98 -20.71
N LEU A 357 20.73 2.55 -20.87
CA LEU A 357 21.90 3.41 -21.02
C LEU A 357 22.62 3.20 -22.36
N LYS A 358 21.88 2.80 -23.40
CA LYS A 358 22.41 2.54 -24.76
C LYS A 358 23.17 3.72 -25.37
N ASP A 359 22.83 4.95 -24.96
CA ASP A 359 23.43 6.19 -25.45
C ASP A 359 24.50 6.76 -24.49
N HIS A 360 24.90 5.98 -23.47
CA HIS A 360 25.94 6.35 -22.52
C HIS A 360 27.15 5.41 -22.63
N ASP A 361 28.35 5.95 -22.36
CA ASP A 361 29.54 5.14 -22.16
C ASP A 361 29.51 4.48 -20.78
N VAL A 362 29.22 3.17 -20.75
CA VAL A 362 29.06 2.40 -19.51
C VAL A 362 30.16 1.35 -19.40
N VAL A 363 30.93 1.44 -18.31
CA VAL A 363 32.02 0.49 -18.03
C VAL A 363 31.49 -0.70 -17.25
N PHE A 364 31.40 -1.87 -17.88
CA PHE A 364 31.02 -3.12 -17.21
C PHE A 364 32.22 -3.77 -16.53
N THR A 365 32.11 -3.99 -15.21
CA THR A 365 33.22 -4.45 -14.37
C THR A 365 33.05 -5.87 -13.85
N SER A 366 31.85 -6.43 -13.90
CA SER A 366 31.61 -7.83 -13.55
C SER A 366 31.81 -8.72 -14.78
N GLU A 367 32.51 -9.85 -14.57
CA GLU A 367 32.71 -10.91 -15.56
C GLU A 367 32.36 -12.26 -14.93
N GLY A 368 31.09 -12.67 -15.03
CA GLY A 368 30.58 -13.93 -14.49
C GLY A 368 29.92 -13.77 -13.13
N ASN A 369 30.69 -13.36 -12.11
CA ASN A 369 30.15 -13.04 -10.78
C ASN A 369 30.70 -11.71 -10.24
N VAL A 370 29.81 -10.92 -9.63
CA VAL A 370 30.13 -9.63 -9.00
C VAL A 370 31.09 -9.76 -7.81
N LEU A 371 31.24 -10.95 -7.23
CA LEU A 371 32.16 -11.19 -6.12
C LEU A 371 33.48 -11.83 -6.54
N ASP A 372 33.70 -12.11 -7.82
CA ASP A 372 34.93 -12.70 -8.30
C ASP A 372 36.12 -11.74 -8.13
N SER A 373 37.29 -12.31 -7.85
CA SER A 373 38.51 -11.52 -7.63
C SER A 373 38.90 -10.67 -8.84
N SER A 374 38.66 -11.13 -10.07
CA SER A 374 38.86 -10.36 -11.30
C SER A 374 37.88 -9.18 -11.37
N SER A 375 36.59 -9.42 -11.16
CA SER A 375 35.52 -8.42 -11.15
C SER A 375 35.79 -7.32 -10.12
N LEU A 376 36.19 -7.68 -8.90
CA LEU A 376 36.51 -6.73 -7.82
C LEU A 376 37.77 -5.91 -8.11
N LYS A 377 38.80 -6.50 -8.72
CA LYS A 377 40.01 -5.77 -9.15
C LYS A 377 39.69 -4.74 -10.24
N LYS A 378 38.88 -5.11 -11.23
CA LYS A 378 38.43 -4.22 -12.30
C LYS A 378 37.57 -3.09 -11.72
N LEU A 379 36.63 -3.41 -10.85
CA LEU A 379 35.82 -2.42 -10.13
C LEU A 379 36.68 -1.45 -9.33
N LYS A 380 37.69 -1.94 -8.60
CA LYS A 380 38.60 -1.11 -7.83
C LYS A 380 39.29 -0.07 -8.71
N LYS A 381 39.87 -0.50 -9.83
CA LYS A 381 40.54 0.37 -10.79
C LYS A 381 39.61 1.49 -11.30
N GLU A 382 38.35 1.17 -11.58
CA GLU A 382 37.39 2.16 -12.11
C GLU A 382 36.89 3.18 -11.07
N LEU A 383 37.01 2.86 -9.77
CA LEU A 383 36.55 3.71 -8.66
C LEU A 383 37.69 4.37 -7.87
N GLU A 384 38.93 4.30 -8.35
CA GLU A 384 40.07 5.02 -7.75
C GLU A 384 39.96 6.53 -8.00
N GLY A 385 40.45 7.33 -7.05
CA GLY A 385 40.58 8.79 -7.19
C GLY A 385 39.38 9.64 -6.76
N TYR A 386 38.27 9.03 -6.31
CA TYR A 386 37.12 9.79 -5.82
C TYR A 386 37.24 10.15 -4.33
N GLU A 387 36.99 11.43 -4.03
CA GLU A 387 36.95 11.94 -2.65
C GLU A 387 35.80 11.33 -1.86
N LYS A 388 36.06 11.05 -0.58
CA LYS A 388 35.05 10.49 0.32
C LYS A 388 33.98 11.54 0.60
N TYR A 389 32.71 11.15 0.42
CA TYR A 389 31.56 11.92 0.90
C TYR A 389 30.88 11.22 2.07
N ASP A 390 30.15 11.99 2.89
CA ASP A 390 29.39 11.45 4.00
C ASP A 390 28.03 10.91 3.52
N LEU A 391 28.03 9.62 3.16
CA LEU A 391 26.82 8.93 2.71
C LEU A 391 25.66 9.05 3.71
N PHE A 392 25.92 8.97 5.02
CA PHE A 392 24.83 8.95 5.99
C PHE A 392 24.18 10.32 6.17
N SER A 393 24.96 11.40 6.10
CA SER A 393 24.41 12.76 6.02
C SER A 393 23.55 12.93 4.75
N GLU A 394 23.94 12.30 3.64
CA GLU A 394 23.16 12.31 2.41
C GLU A 394 21.88 11.49 2.48
N MET A 395 21.88 10.35 3.17
CA MET A 395 20.67 9.59 3.42
C MET A 395 19.64 10.44 4.17
N PHE A 396 20.04 11.18 5.21
CA PHE A 396 19.12 12.09 5.91
C PHE A 396 18.61 13.21 5.02
N SER A 397 19.50 13.89 4.29
CA SER A 397 19.14 15.00 3.40
C SER A 397 18.11 14.56 2.34
N HIS A 398 18.32 13.39 1.75
CA HIS A 398 17.41 12.79 0.78
C HIS A 398 16.10 12.32 1.42
N ALA A 399 16.14 11.70 2.59
CA ALA A 399 14.95 11.24 3.29
C ALA A 399 14.05 12.42 3.73
N PHE A 400 14.63 13.52 4.19
CA PHE A 400 13.87 14.74 4.49
C PHE A 400 13.23 15.33 3.24
N ARG A 401 13.98 15.47 2.13
CA ARG A 401 13.41 15.91 0.85
C ARG A 401 12.30 14.97 0.37
N TYR A 402 12.50 13.66 0.48
CA TYR A 402 11.53 12.66 0.09
C TYR A 402 10.22 12.81 0.88
N GLN A 403 10.31 12.89 2.20
CA GLN A 403 9.12 12.86 3.07
C GLN A 403 8.45 14.22 3.23
N PHE A 404 9.22 15.31 3.31
CA PHE A 404 8.72 16.64 3.67
C PHE A 404 9.03 17.74 2.64
N GLY A 405 9.90 17.48 1.65
CA GLY A 405 10.19 18.43 0.57
C GLY A 405 11.26 19.48 0.87
N PHE A 406 11.83 19.48 2.08
CA PHE A 406 12.99 20.29 2.47
C PHE A 406 13.89 19.47 3.40
N GLU A 407 15.08 19.97 3.72
CA GLU A 407 16.05 19.29 4.59
C GLU A 407 16.48 20.19 5.75
N LEU A 408 16.92 19.57 6.85
CA LEU A 408 17.54 20.26 7.98
C LEU A 408 18.89 19.62 8.27
N GLY A 409 19.93 20.46 8.35
CA GLY A 409 21.29 20.01 8.63
C GLY A 409 21.48 19.52 10.06
N GLY A 410 22.55 18.75 10.26
CA GLY A 410 22.97 18.21 11.55
C GLY A 410 24.19 17.32 11.40
N PHE A 411 24.55 16.62 12.47
CA PHE A 411 25.59 15.60 12.45
C PHE A 411 24.97 14.22 12.71
N VAL A 412 25.47 13.20 12.01
CA VAL A 412 24.99 11.83 12.14
C VAL A 412 25.66 11.13 13.33
N ARG A 413 24.87 10.39 14.11
CA ARG A 413 25.34 9.48 15.16
C ARG A 413 24.68 8.11 15.03
N GLY A 414 25.20 7.14 15.77
CA GLY A 414 24.70 5.77 15.81
C GLY A 414 25.37 4.85 14.80
N LYS A 415 24.89 3.61 14.74
CA LYS A 415 25.42 2.57 13.86
C LYS A 415 24.38 2.22 12.82
N TYR A 416 24.79 2.18 11.55
CA TYR A 416 23.91 1.76 10.46
C TYR A 416 23.28 0.38 10.73
N PRO A 417 21.95 0.21 10.55
CA PRO A 417 20.99 1.16 9.96
C PRO A 417 20.29 2.08 10.97
N GLU A 418 20.54 1.91 12.27
CA GLU A 418 19.94 2.68 13.37
C GLU A 418 20.71 3.98 13.63
N ILE A 419 20.84 4.80 12.58
CA ILE A 419 21.45 6.11 12.64
C ILE A 419 20.43 7.20 12.98
N GLU A 420 20.92 8.30 13.54
CA GLU A 420 20.14 9.47 13.90
C GLU A 420 20.86 10.76 13.52
N LEU A 421 20.08 11.80 13.22
CA LEU A 421 20.57 13.15 12.99
C LEU A 421 20.37 13.99 14.25
N GLN A 422 21.41 14.72 14.65
CA GLN A 422 21.38 15.61 15.80
C GLN A 422 21.82 17.04 15.44
N ASN A 423 21.25 18.03 16.14
CA ASN A 423 21.67 19.42 16.15
C ASN A 423 21.42 19.99 17.56
N LYS A 424 22.39 19.82 18.47
CA LYS A 424 22.29 19.98 19.94
C LYS A 424 21.36 18.98 20.63
N GLU A 425 20.20 18.74 20.05
CA GLU A 425 19.26 17.68 20.41
C GLU A 425 18.94 16.80 19.19
N ARG A 426 18.20 15.71 19.40
CA ARG A 426 17.82 14.79 18.33
C ARG A 426 16.87 15.49 17.35
N VAL A 427 17.14 15.38 16.05
CA VAL A 427 16.33 15.98 14.97
C VAL A 427 15.43 14.93 14.33
N ALA A 428 16.02 13.80 13.93
CA ALA A 428 15.31 12.70 13.30
C ALA A 428 16.09 11.39 13.43
N ARG A 429 15.40 10.27 13.21
CA ARG A 429 15.98 8.94 12.99
C ARG A 429 15.19 8.20 11.93
N PHE A 430 15.77 7.18 11.32
CA PHE A 430 15.00 6.24 10.49
C PHE A 430 14.16 5.31 11.37
N ASP A 431 12.87 5.21 11.11
CA ASP A 431 11.99 4.16 11.66
C ASP A 431 11.85 3.05 10.62
N LEU A 432 12.71 2.03 10.76
CA LEU A 432 12.79 0.91 9.83
C LEU A 432 11.53 0.05 9.79
N ARG A 433 10.63 0.20 10.78
CA ARG A 433 9.34 -0.49 10.74
C ARG A 433 8.44 0.11 9.66
N TYR A 434 8.45 1.44 9.50
CA TYR A 434 7.64 2.13 8.49
C TYR A 434 8.42 2.46 7.20
N GLY A 435 9.75 2.47 7.26
CA GLY A 435 10.61 2.98 6.18
C GLY A 435 10.47 4.49 6.01
N ASN A 436 10.46 5.25 7.11
CA ASN A 436 10.34 6.72 7.09
C ASN A 436 11.25 7.39 8.12
N LEU A 437 11.25 8.73 8.15
CA LEU A 437 11.87 9.51 9.21
C LEU A 437 10.89 9.76 10.35
N ASP A 438 11.30 9.35 11.54
CA ASP A 438 10.70 9.71 12.82
C ASP A 438 11.35 11.00 13.33
N ILE A 439 10.60 12.10 13.39
CA ILE A 439 11.10 13.45 13.68
C ILE A 439 10.90 13.87 15.14
N TYR A 440 11.69 14.85 15.59
CA TYR A 440 11.69 15.39 16.95
C TYR A 440 11.50 16.91 16.95
N SER A 441 11.45 17.51 18.14
CA SER A 441 11.23 18.95 18.38
C SER A 441 11.90 19.89 17.37
N PRO A 442 13.22 19.80 17.05
CA PRO A 442 13.85 20.73 16.12
C PRO A 442 13.19 20.81 14.75
N PHE A 443 12.88 19.65 14.16
CA PHE A 443 12.26 19.59 12.83
C PHE A 443 10.76 19.83 12.90
N ALA A 444 10.10 19.38 13.99
CA ALA A 444 8.69 19.67 14.22
C ALA A 444 8.41 21.18 14.29
N LYS A 445 9.31 21.95 14.93
CA LYS A 445 9.23 23.42 14.96
C LYS A 445 9.40 24.05 13.58
N GLU A 446 10.24 23.48 12.73
CA GLU A 446 10.41 23.96 11.35
C GLU A 446 9.16 23.69 10.49
N LEU A 447 8.51 22.54 10.68
CA LEU A 447 7.22 22.25 10.05
C LEU A 447 6.13 23.23 10.51
N LEU A 448 6.04 23.52 11.81
CA LEU A 448 5.08 24.49 12.36
C LEU A 448 5.25 25.88 11.74
N LYS A 449 6.49 26.35 11.58
CA LYS A 449 6.78 27.65 10.95
C LYS A 449 6.33 27.71 9.49
N ARG A 450 6.42 26.59 8.77
CA ARG A 450 6.03 26.47 7.36
C ARG A 450 4.54 26.21 7.17
N GLY A 451 3.87 25.66 8.18
CA GLY A 451 2.49 25.19 8.09
C GLY A 451 2.34 23.88 7.29
N ASP A 452 3.44 23.19 6.99
CA ASP A 452 3.42 21.92 6.24
C ASP A 452 3.26 20.73 7.19
N TYR A 453 2.44 19.74 6.82
CA TYR A 453 2.14 18.54 7.63
C TYR A 453 1.64 18.84 9.05
N CYS A 454 0.99 19.99 9.20
CA CYS A 454 0.50 20.49 10.48
C CYS A 454 -0.99 20.21 10.68
N ILE A 455 -1.37 19.94 11.93
CA ILE A 455 -2.74 19.71 12.37
C ILE A 455 -3.00 20.63 13.58
N ARG A 456 -3.94 21.57 13.42
CA ARG A 456 -4.40 22.38 14.53
C ARG A 456 -5.48 21.61 15.29
N ILE A 457 -5.28 21.45 16.60
CA ILE A 457 -6.24 20.80 17.49
C ILE A 457 -6.87 21.82 18.43
N ALA A 458 -8.05 21.47 18.96
CA ALA A 458 -8.72 22.27 19.97
C ALA A 458 -7.89 22.36 21.28
N GLU A 459 -8.32 23.24 22.18
CA GLU A 459 -7.66 23.48 23.46
C GLU A 459 -7.94 22.36 24.48
N PHE A 460 -7.20 21.26 24.36
CA PHE A 460 -7.14 20.16 25.31
C PHE A 460 -5.71 19.65 25.45
N GLU A 461 -5.43 18.88 26.50
CA GLU A 461 -4.15 18.19 26.66
C GLU A 461 -4.13 16.90 25.83
N PRO A 462 -3.31 16.81 24.76
CA PRO A 462 -3.25 15.60 23.94
C PRO A 462 -2.55 14.48 24.70
N THR A 463 -3.15 13.27 24.72
CA THR A 463 -2.64 12.09 25.45
C THR A 463 -2.05 11.06 24.49
N THR A 464 -2.78 9.99 24.17
CA THR A 464 -2.34 8.91 23.27
C THR A 464 -2.87 9.07 21.85
N THR A 465 -4.08 9.60 21.73
CA THR A 465 -4.82 9.66 20.46
C THR A 465 -5.54 10.99 20.33
N ILE A 466 -5.52 11.56 19.12
CA ILE A 466 -6.36 12.69 18.75
C ILE A 466 -7.49 12.16 17.87
N PHE A 467 -8.73 12.38 18.30
CA PHE A 467 -9.93 12.06 17.54
C PHE A 467 -10.31 13.22 16.62
N CYS A 468 -11.03 12.94 15.53
CA CYS A 468 -11.44 13.97 14.57
C CYS A 468 -12.24 15.12 15.20
N ALA A 469 -13.03 14.83 16.24
CA ALA A 469 -13.77 15.83 17.01
C ALA A 469 -12.89 16.92 17.64
N GLY A 470 -11.60 16.64 17.86
CA GLY A 470 -10.62 17.58 18.39
C GLY A 470 -9.77 18.28 17.32
N VAL A 471 -10.02 18.06 16.03
CA VAL A 471 -9.25 18.65 14.92
C VAL A 471 -9.98 19.88 14.37
N GLU A 472 -9.32 21.03 14.39
CA GLU A 472 -9.88 22.29 13.84
C GLU A 472 -9.47 22.52 12.39
N SER A 473 -8.24 22.14 12.02
CA SER A 473 -7.74 22.21 10.66
C SER A 473 -6.58 21.24 10.45
N ALA A 474 -6.39 20.77 9.22
CA ALA A 474 -5.28 19.89 8.86
C ALA A 474 -4.78 20.20 7.44
N ASP A 475 -3.47 20.10 7.22
CA ASP A 475 -2.87 20.21 5.89
C ASP A 475 -3.44 19.13 4.94
N GLN A 476 -3.92 19.55 3.78
CA GLN A 476 -4.51 18.67 2.77
C GLN A 476 -3.49 17.69 2.14
N LYS A 477 -2.18 17.95 2.27
CA LYS A 477 -1.11 17.06 1.81
C LYS A 477 -0.97 15.79 2.67
N ILE A 478 -1.53 15.80 3.88
CA ILE A 478 -1.44 14.70 4.83
C ILE A 478 -2.19 13.49 4.28
N ARG A 479 -1.51 12.35 4.30
CA ARG A 479 -2.03 11.03 3.96
C ARG A 479 -1.96 10.09 5.16
N PRO A 480 -2.69 8.96 5.14
CA PRO A 480 -2.54 7.94 6.17
C PRO A 480 -1.09 7.50 6.32
N ASN A 481 -0.69 7.21 7.56
CA ASN A 481 0.66 6.87 8.00
C ASN A 481 1.75 7.96 7.81
N ASP A 482 1.40 9.17 7.39
CA ASP A 482 2.36 10.27 7.41
C ASP A 482 2.73 10.66 8.84
N VAL A 483 3.98 11.07 9.01
CA VAL A 483 4.44 11.74 10.22
C VAL A 483 3.97 13.19 10.18
N VAL A 484 3.21 13.59 11.19
CA VAL A 484 2.54 14.89 11.26
C VAL A 484 2.88 15.62 12.55
N VAL A 485 2.70 16.94 12.53
CA VAL A 485 2.88 17.78 13.71
C VAL A 485 1.52 18.33 14.16
N PHE A 486 1.11 18.01 15.37
CA PHE A 486 -0.10 18.58 15.97
C PHE A 486 0.25 19.77 16.86
N TYR A 487 -0.65 20.75 17.00
CA TYR A 487 -0.47 21.88 17.90
C TYR A 487 -1.78 22.56 18.33
N ASN A 488 -1.75 23.19 19.51
CA ASN A 488 -2.71 24.19 19.98
C ASN A 488 -1.97 25.34 20.67
N SER A 489 -2.63 26.15 21.50
CA SER A 489 -1.97 27.28 22.18
C SER A 489 -0.86 26.87 23.16
N THR A 490 -0.92 25.65 23.72
CA THR A 490 -0.08 25.22 24.84
C THR A 490 0.89 24.10 24.46
N TYR A 491 0.43 23.18 23.61
CA TYR A 491 1.15 21.96 23.27
C TYR A 491 1.43 21.88 21.77
N TYR A 492 2.53 21.22 21.43
CA TYR A 492 2.77 20.69 20.09
C TYR A 492 3.39 19.31 20.19
N GLY A 493 3.39 18.54 19.11
CA GLY A 493 4.00 17.22 19.14
C GLY A 493 3.98 16.54 17.80
N VAL A 494 4.50 15.31 17.79
CA VAL A 494 4.63 14.50 16.58
C VAL A 494 3.75 13.27 16.72
N GLY A 495 3.03 12.94 15.66
CA GLY A 495 2.18 11.77 15.59
C GLY A 495 2.18 11.13 14.21
N ILE A 496 1.40 10.06 14.07
CA ILE A 496 1.14 9.37 12.82
C ILE A 496 -0.32 9.58 12.44
N ALA A 497 -0.55 10.11 11.25
CA ALA A 497 -1.89 10.28 10.70
C ALA A 497 -2.55 8.91 10.44
N ARG A 498 -3.85 8.77 10.75
CA ARG A 498 -4.64 7.57 10.42
C ARG A 498 -5.57 7.73 9.22
N MET A 499 -5.75 8.97 8.78
CA MET A 499 -6.60 9.38 7.66
C MET A 499 -5.94 10.56 6.92
N HIS A 500 -6.53 11.00 5.81
CA HIS A 500 -6.02 12.17 5.09
C HIS A 500 -6.54 13.48 5.69
N GLY A 501 -5.84 14.59 5.47
CA GLY A 501 -6.12 15.87 6.17
C GLY A 501 -7.58 16.35 6.04
N LYS A 502 -8.15 16.29 4.83
CA LYS A 502 -9.57 16.66 4.59
C LYS A 502 -10.54 15.82 5.44
N GLU A 503 -10.34 14.50 5.55
CA GLU A 503 -11.20 13.61 6.34
C GLU A 503 -11.07 13.87 7.85
N MET A 504 -9.88 14.27 8.33
CA MET A 504 -9.70 14.64 9.75
C MET A 504 -10.62 15.77 10.20
N VAL A 505 -10.91 16.71 9.30
CA VAL A 505 -11.74 17.90 9.57
C VAL A 505 -13.22 17.61 9.33
N GLU A 506 -13.56 16.86 8.29
CA GLU A 506 -14.96 16.57 7.92
C GLU A 506 -15.61 15.50 8.81
N ALA A 507 -14.83 14.56 9.35
CA ALA A 507 -15.35 13.48 10.15
C ALA A 507 -15.68 13.93 11.59
N LYS A 508 -16.91 13.63 12.06
CA LYS A 508 -17.34 13.96 13.43
C LYS A 508 -16.76 13.02 14.50
N LYS A 509 -16.38 11.81 14.13
CA LYS A 509 -15.82 10.74 14.97
C LYS A 509 -14.70 10.04 14.19
N GLY A 510 -13.86 9.29 14.89
CA GLY A 510 -12.74 8.54 14.30
C GLY A 510 -11.40 8.97 14.86
N VAL A 511 -10.37 8.16 14.59
CA VAL A 511 -9.01 8.44 15.05
C VAL A 511 -8.28 9.24 13.97
N ALA A 512 -7.87 10.48 14.27
CA ALA A 512 -7.13 11.31 13.32
C ALA A 512 -5.62 11.07 13.41
N VAL A 513 -5.07 11.05 14.64
CA VAL A 513 -3.62 10.96 14.89
C VAL A 513 -3.33 10.02 16.06
N GLU A 514 -2.38 9.12 15.89
CA GLU A 514 -1.74 8.39 16.99
C GLU A 514 -0.48 9.16 17.44
N ILE A 515 -0.44 9.58 18.71
CA ILE A 515 0.63 10.43 19.24
C ILE A 515 1.89 9.60 19.51
N ARG A 516 3.05 10.08 19.05
CA ARG A 516 4.36 9.51 19.40
C ARG A 516 5.06 10.28 20.50
N ARG A 517 4.94 11.61 20.49
CA ARG A 517 5.62 12.51 21.43
C ARG A 517 4.90 13.84 21.50
N ARG A 518 4.99 14.47 22.67
CA ARG A 518 4.37 15.75 22.99
C ARG A 518 5.39 16.64 23.68
N TYR A 519 5.29 17.92 23.39
CA TYR A 519 6.07 19.01 23.95
C TYR A 519 5.12 20.13 24.40
N ARG A 520 5.65 21.01 25.25
CA ARG A 520 5.02 22.28 25.61
C ARG A 520 5.79 23.41 24.92
N PHE A 521 5.10 24.45 24.47
CA PHE A 521 5.73 25.61 23.85
C PHE A 521 6.72 26.33 24.77
#